data_AF-Q54CV7-F1
#
_entry.id   AF-Q54CV7-F1
#
_cell.length_a   1.000
_cell.length_b   1.000
_cell.length_c   1.000
_cell.angle_alpha   90.00
_cell.angle_beta   90.00
_cell.angle_gamma   90.00
#
_symmetry.space_group_name_H-M   'P 1'
#
loop_
_entity.id
_entity.type
_entity.pdbx_description
1 polymer ?
#
loop_
_entity_poly.entity_id
_entity_poly.type
_entity_poly.pdbx_seq_one_letter_code
_entity_poly.pdbx_strand_id
1 'polypeptide(L)'
;MDFNNNEVLFWKVIHNKCLFYKILDHIENNEWINYKPISCKENRTKFKHIYDLKWMIKNNQFQLLKYKLKNNEYVHISKFNLKSLFNLYLINNTNNNNNNNNNNNNNNNRAQIIEITSKDRLNYDLKCQRSINIELYKEILQLVLEKRNFEFLKD
;
A
#
# COMPACT_ATOMS: atom_id res chain seq x y z
N MET A 1 -15.59 -40.97 3.33
CA MET A 1 -14.81 -39.73 3.18
C MET A 1 -13.35 -40.12 3.24
N ASP A 2 -12.64 -39.97 2.13
CA ASP A 2 -11.22 -40.30 2.09
C ASP A 2 -10.45 -39.19 2.80
N PHE A 3 -9.78 -39.54 3.91
CA PHE A 3 -8.89 -38.60 4.56
C PHE A 3 -7.68 -38.37 3.66
N ASN A 4 -7.48 -37.11 3.26
CA ASN A 4 -6.29 -36.72 2.55
C ASN A 4 -5.09 -36.83 3.51
N ASN A 5 -4.30 -37.91 3.40
CA ASN A 5 -3.13 -38.14 4.25
C ASN A 5 -2.14 -36.96 4.21
N ASN A 6 -2.06 -36.23 3.08
CA ASN A 6 -1.21 -35.06 2.96
C ASN A 6 -1.72 -33.90 3.83
N GLU A 7 -3.03 -33.76 3.98
CA GLU A 7 -3.64 -32.76 4.86
C GLU A 7 -3.38 -33.10 6.33
N VAL A 8 -3.50 -34.37 6.71
CA VAL A 8 -3.16 -34.84 8.07
C VAL A 8 -1.68 -34.57 8.40
N LEU A 9 -0.77 -34.87 7.47
CA LEU A 9 0.66 -34.57 7.63
C LEU A 9 0.94 -33.06 7.67
N PHE A 10 0.29 -32.28 6.80
CA PHE A 10 0.39 -30.82 6.80
C PHE A 10 0.04 -30.25 8.17
N TRP A 11 -1.11 -30.62 8.73
CA TRP A 11 -1.52 -30.15 10.06
C TRP A 11 -0.61 -30.66 11.18
N LYS A 12 -0.07 -31.88 11.09
CA LYS A 12 0.95 -32.38 12.04
C LYS A 12 2.23 -31.54 12.02
N VAL A 13 2.68 -31.09 10.86
CA VAL A 13 3.86 -30.24 10.71
C VAL A 13 3.59 -28.81 11.19
N ILE A 14 2.49 -28.21 10.76
CA ILE A 14 2.13 -26.82 11.11
C ILE A 14 1.86 -26.66 12.60
N HIS A 15 1.18 -27.63 13.24
CA HIS A 15 0.91 -27.57 14.68
C HIS A 15 2.14 -27.89 15.55
N ASN A 16 3.17 -28.54 15.00
CA ASN A 16 4.42 -28.75 15.71
C ASN A 16 5.25 -27.45 15.71
N LYS A 17 5.13 -26.66 16.79
CA LYS A 17 5.83 -25.38 16.95
C LYS A 17 7.32 -25.45 16.62
N CYS A 18 8.02 -26.49 17.08
CA CYS A 18 9.46 -26.65 16.85
C CYS A 18 9.78 -26.83 15.36
N LEU A 19 9.08 -27.75 14.68
CA LEU A 19 9.25 -27.97 13.24
C LEU A 19 8.84 -26.72 12.45
N PHE A 20 7.76 -26.07 12.83
CA PHE A 20 7.30 -24.85 12.18
C PHE A 20 8.33 -23.72 12.29
N TYR A 21 8.90 -23.48 13.48
CA TYR A 21 9.97 -22.50 13.65
C TYR A 21 11.22 -22.85 12.84
N LYS A 22 11.61 -24.13 12.78
CA LYS A 22 12.73 -24.58 11.93
C LYS A 22 12.46 -24.33 10.44
N ILE A 23 11.24 -24.57 9.98
CA ILE A 23 10.84 -24.29 8.59
C ILE A 23 10.92 -22.78 8.33
N LEU A 24 10.41 -21.95 9.22
CA LEU A 24 10.46 -20.49 9.08
C LEU A 24 11.90 -19.96 9.13
N ASP A 25 12.72 -20.46 10.05
CA ASP A 25 14.14 -20.09 10.17
C ASP A 25 14.91 -20.48 8.90
N HIS A 26 14.67 -21.69 8.38
CA HIS A 26 15.23 -22.13 7.10
C HIS A 26 14.72 -21.30 5.93
N ILE A 27 13.47 -20.83 5.97
CA ILE A 27 12.93 -19.90 4.96
C ILE A 27 13.60 -18.54 5.05
N GLU A 28 13.85 -18.05 6.26
CA GLU A 28 14.35 -16.71 6.50
C GLU A 28 15.85 -16.57 6.19
N ASN A 29 16.62 -17.61 6.51
CA ASN A 29 18.09 -17.59 6.48
C ASN A 29 18.68 -18.18 5.20
N ASN A 30 17.96 -19.04 4.49
CA ASN A 30 18.44 -19.56 3.21
C ASN A 30 17.88 -18.74 2.05
N GLU A 31 18.76 -18.28 1.17
CA GLU A 31 18.36 -17.67 -0.09
C GLU A 31 17.72 -18.76 -0.97
N TRP A 32 16.39 -18.70 -1.15
CA TRP A 32 15.62 -19.76 -1.81
C TRP A 32 16.05 -20.04 -3.25
N ILE A 33 16.70 -19.08 -3.89
CA ILE A 33 17.12 -19.16 -5.26
C ILE A 33 18.44 -18.40 -5.31
N ASN A 34 19.51 -19.10 -5.68
CA ASN A 34 20.75 -18.48 -6.12
C ASN A 34 20.42 -17.74 -7.41
N TYR A 35 19.88 -16.52 -7.28
CA TYR A 35 19.48 -15.74 -8.43
C TYR A 35 20.75 -15.54 -9.24
N LYS A 36 20.81 -16.12 -10.44
CA LYS A 36 21.67 -15.55 -11.48
C LYS A 36 21.41 -14.03 -11.44
N PRO A 37 22.43 -13.17 -11.52
CA PRO A 37 22.26 -11.72 -11.55
C PRO A 37 21.51 -11.35 -12.85
N ILE A 38 20.21 -11.63 -12.86
CA ILE A 38 19.28 -11.29 -13.92
C ILE A 38 18.77 -9.93 -13.49
N SER A 39 19.30 -8.94 -14.19
CA SER A 39 18.89 -7.54 -14.16
C SER A 39 17.41 -7.37 -13.76
N CYS A 40 17.22 -6.69 -12.63
CA CYS A 40 16.00 -5.93 -12.32
C CYS A 40 14.71 -6.67 -11.91
N LYS A 41 14.69 -8.00 -11.69
CA LYS A 41 13.60 -8.59 -10.89
C LYS A 41 13.91 -8.39 -9.41
N GLU A 42 13.50 -7.22 -8.92
CA GLU A 42 13.66 -6.74 -7.54
C GLU A 42 13.60 -7.88 -6.53
N ASN A 43 14.71 -8.12 -5.83
CA ASN A 43 14.75 -9.10 -4.76
C ASN A 43 13.60 -8.82 -3.78
N ARG A 44 12.92 -9.88 -3.34
CA ARG A 44 11.84 -9.75 -2.36
C ARG A 44 12.39 -9.05 -1.12
N THR A 45 11.91 -7.84 -0.87
CA THR A 45 12.35 -7.05 0.29
C THR A 45 11.54 -7.49 1.50
N LYS A 46 12.21 -7.87 2.60
CA LYS A 46 11.50 -8.21 3.85
C LYS A 46 10.74 -6.97 4.36
N PHE A 47 9.52 -7.14 4.85
CA PHE A 47 8.69 -6.04 5.38
C PHE A 47 9.38 -5.23 6.49
N LYS A 48 10.25 -5.88 7.29
CA LYS A 48 11.06 -5.21 8.29
C LYS A 48 12.00 -4.15 7.71
N HIS A 49 12.45 -4.29 6.46
CA HIS A 49 13.35 -3.34 5.78
C HIS A 49 12.62 -2.30 4.92
N ILE A 50 11.29 -2.34 4.87
CA ILE A 50 10.50 -1.37 4.12
C ILE A 50 10.14 -0.21 5.03
N TYR A 51 10.76 0.94 4.80
CA TYR A 51 10.52 2.16 5.57
C TYR A 51 10.02 3.32 4.72
N ASP A 52 10.19 3.29 3.40
CA ASP A 52 9.82 4.41 2.53
C ASP A 52 8.31 4.43 2.24
N LEU A 53 7.64 5.53 2.61
CA LEU A 53 6.24 5.77 2.28
C LEU A 53 6.01 5.73 0.75
N LYS A 54 6.95 6.25 -0.05
CA LYS A 54 6.83 6.23 -1.52
C LYS A 54 6.70 4.80 -2.03
N TRP A 55 7.55 3.91 -1.52
CA TRP A 55 7.55 2.51 -1.90
C TRP A 55 6.24 1.83 -1.50
N MET A 56 5.74 2.08 -0.29
CA MET A 56 4.48 1.51 0.18
C MET A 56 3.28 1.97 -0.64
N ILE A 57 3.21 3.27 -0.98
CA ILE A 57 2.15 3.82 -1.84
C ILE A 57 2.23 3.22 -3.25
N LYS A 58 3.43 3.19 -3.85
CA LYS A 58 3.65 2.63 -5.20
C LYS A 58 3.23 1.15 -5.28
N ASN A 59 3.46 0.38 -4.23
CA ASN A 59 3.17 -1.05 -4.17
C ASN A 59 1.82 -1.39 -3.50
N ASN A 60 0.95 -0.40 -3.25
CA ASN A 60 -0.34 -0.59 -2.59
C ASN A 60 -0.27 -1.26 -1.21
N GLN A 61 0.83 -1.09 -0.47
CA GLN A 61 1.08 -1.72 0.82
C GLN A 61 0.49 -0.89 1.99
N PHE A 62 -0.77 -0.48 1.86
CA PHE A 62 -1.45 0.37 2.85
C PHE A 62 -1.68 -0.34 4.18
N GLN A 63 -1.92 -1.65 4.17
CA GLN A 63 -2.01 -2.45 5.40
C GLN A 63 -0.68 -2.49 6.15
N LEU A 64 0.43 -2.61 5.42
CA LEU A 64 1.77 -2.54 6.01
C LEU A 64 2.04 -1.14 6.58
N LEU A 65 1.69 -0.10 5.84
CA LEU A 65 1.80 1.28 6.32
C LEU A 65 1.00 1.49 7.62
N LYS A 66 -0.26 1.07 7.65
CA LYS A 66 -1.13 1.11 8.83
C LYS A 66 -0.49 0.36 10.01
N TYR A 67 -0.02 -0.86 9.78
CA TYR A 67 0.63 -1.68 10.80
C TYR A 67 1.85 -0.95 11.41
N LYS A 68 2.75 -0.43 10.56
CA LYS A 68 3.94 0.32 11.00
C LYS A 68 3.58 1.58 11.77
N LEU A 69 2.57 2.31 11.30
CA LEU A 69 2.08 3.49 11.99
C LEU A 69 1.50 3.13 13.36
N LYS A 70 0.66 2.11 13.49
CA LYS A 70 0.11 1.69 14.79
C LYS A 70 1.16 1.24 15.80
N ASN A 71 2.22 0.56 15.33
CA ASN A 71 3.24 -0.01 16.20
C ASN A 71 4.44 0.91 16.46
N ASN A 72 4.31 2.21 16.17
CA ASN A 72 5.43 3.16 16.35
C ASN A 72 6.72 2.78 15.61
N GLU A 73 6.62 2.03 14.51
CA GLU A 73 7.77 1.75 13.66
C GLU A 73 8.15 2.98 12.83
N TYR A 74 9.44 3.08 12.50
CA TYR A 74 9.95 4.14 11.64
C TYR A 74 9.35 4.03 10.24
N VAL A 75 8.84 5.15 9.73
CA VAL A 75 8.41 5.32 8.34
C VAL A 75 8.98 6.63 7.82
N HIS A 76 9.77 6.55 6.76
CA HIS A 76 10.30 7.72 6.09
C HIS A 76 9.19 8.39 5.26
N ILE A 77 8.72 9.53 5.76
CA ILE A 77 7.64 10.34 5.17
C ILE A 77 8.24 11.66 4.67
N SER A 78 8.43 11.81 3.36
CA SER A 78 8.81 13.12 2.78
C SER A 78 7.58 14.00 2.58
N LYS A 79 7.73 15.34 2.56
CA LYS A 79 6.64 16.30 2.26
C LYS A 79 5.96 15.95 0.92
N PHE A 80 6.77 15.54 -0.06
CA PHE A 80 6.30 15.09 -1.37
C PHE A 80 5.43 13.82 -1.30
N ASN A 81 5.90 12.78 -0.61
CA ASN A 81 5.17 11.51 -0.50
C ASN A 81 3.86 11.68 0.29
N LEU A 82 3.88 12.54 1.31
CA LEU A 82 2.69 12.89 2.08
C LEU A 82 1.66 13.61 1.21
N LYS A 83 2.09 14.59 0.40
CA LYS A 83 1.22 15.26 -0.57
C LYS A 83 0.60 14.26 -1.56
N SER A 84 1.37 13.29 -2.04
CA SER A 84 0.85 12.21 -2.89
C SER A 84 -0.23 11.38 -2.19
N LEU A 85 -0.05 11.06 -0.90
CA LEU A 85 -1.05 10.35 -0.10
C LEU A 85 -2.36 11.15 0.03
N PHE A 86 -2.28 12.46 0.26
CA PHE A 86 -3.46 13.34 0.31
C PHE A 86 -4.16 13.43 -1.06
N ASN A 87 -3.40 13.55 -2.15
CA ASN A 87 -3.97 13.58 -3.50
C ASN A 87 -4.73 12.28 -3.81
N LEU A 88 -4.20 11.13 -3.39
CA LEU A 88 -4.88 9.84 -3.54
C LEU A 88 -6.22 9.79 -2.81
N TYR A 89 -6.27 10.31 -1.59
CA TYR A 89 -7.51 10.43 -0.83
C TYR A 89 -8.53 11.33 -1.54
N LEU A 90 -8.10 12.50 -2.04
CA LEU A 90 -8.97 13.44 -2.75
C LEU A 90 -9.53 12.85 -4.04
N ILE A 91 -8.71 12.16 -4.85
CA ILE A 91 -9.14 11.52 -6.10
C ILE A 91 -10.21 10.45 -5.81
N ASN A 92 -9.99 9.61 -4.78
CA ASN A 92 -10.94 8.55 -4.43
C ASN A 92 -12.28 9.10 -3.95
N ASN A 93 -12.29 10.22 -3.21
CA ASN A 93 -13.53 10.87 -2.80
C ASN A 93 -14.32 11.47 -3.96
N THR A 94 -13.64 12.09 -4.94
CA THR A 94 -14.30 12.67 -6.12
C THR A 94 -14.98 11.61 -6.98
N ASN A 95 -14.34 10.45 -7.15
CA ASN A 95 -14.88 9.35 -7.97
C ASN A 95 -16.18 8.76 -7.39
N ASN A 96 -16.34 8.77 -6.06
CA ASN A 96 -17.55 8.26 -5.41
C ASN A 96 -18.77 9.17 -5.62
N ASN A 97 -18.58 10.49 -5.75
CA ASN A 97 -19.69 11.44 -5.90
C ASN A 97 -20.21 11.52 -7.34
N ASN A 98 -19.34 11.38 -8.35
CA ASN A 98 -19.75 11.52 -9.75
C ASN A 98 -20.68 10.41 -10.24
N ASN A 99 -20.67 9.24 -9.60
CA ASN A 99 -21.52 8.13 -10.03
C ASN A 99 -23.02 8.37 -9.75
N ASN A 100 -23.38 9.39 -8.96
CA ASN A 100 -24.78 9.67 -8.62
C ASN A 100 -25.42 10.82 -9.42
N ASN A 101 -24.67 11.53 -10.27
CA ASN A 101 -25.17 12.75 -10.93
C ASN A 101 -25.19 12.68 -12.47
N ASN A 102 -25.00 11.50 -13.06
CA ASN A 102 -25.01 11.35 -14.52
C ASN A 102 -26.41 11.18 -15.10
N ASN A 103 -27.35 12.02 -14.67
CA ASN A 103 -28.61 12.20 -15.38
C ASN A 103 -28.88 13.71 -15.45
N ASN A 104 -28.76 14.27 -16.66
CA ASN A 104 -29.26 15.60 -17.04
C ASN A 104 -28.35 16.83 -16.79
N ASN A 105 -27.19 16.94 -17.46
CA ASN A 105 -26.67 18.28 -17.84
C ASN A 105 -25.70 18.23 -19.03
N ASN A 106 -26.22 18.37 -20.25
CA ASN A 106 -25.44 18.45 -21.48
C ASN A 106 -25.11 19.92 -21.78
N ASN A 107 -23.81 20.20 -22.02
CA ASN A 107 -23.32 21.22 -22.95
C ASN A 107 -22.73 22.58 -22.47
N ASN A 108 -22.07 22.72 -21.30
CA ASN A 108 -21.20 23.92 -21.14
C ASN A 108 -19.92 23.85 -20.27
N ASN A 109 -19.56 22.74 -19.63
CA ASN A 109 -18.42 22.72 -18.69
C ASN A 109 -17.12 22.04 -19.18
N ARG A 110 -16.92 21.90 -20.50
CA ARG A 110 -15.71 21.23 -21.04
C ARG A 110 -14.42 22.04 -20.82
N ALA A 111 -14.50 23.35 -20.59
CA ALA A 111 -13.32 24.22 -20.50
C ALA A 111 -12.57 24.15 -19.15
N GLN A 112 -13.25 23.94 -18.02
CA GLN A 112 -12.61 23.95 -16.70
C GLN A 112 -11.83 22.66 -16.37
N ILE A 113 -12.02 21.58 -17.14
CA ILE A 113 -11.34 20.31 -16.88
C ILE A 113 -9.88 20.33 -17.39
N ILE A 114 -9.55 21.19 -18.35
CA ILE A 114 -8.23 21.14 -19.01
C ILE A 114 -7.11 21.67 -18.10
N GLU A 115 -7.38 22.63 -17.21
CA GLU A 115 -6.34 23.19 -16.33
C GLU A 115 -5.87 22.21 -15.23
N ILE A 116 -6.64 21.14 -14.97
CA ILE A 116 -6.22 20.06 -14.07
C ILE A 116 -5.17 19.16 -14.76
N THR A 117 -5.14 19.12 -16.10
CA THR A 117 -4.34 18.12 -16.82
C THR A 117 -2.83 18.40 -16.84
N SER A 118 -2.38 19.63 -16.61
CA SER A 118 -0.95 19.92 -16.47
C SER A 118 -0.35 19.41 -15.15
N LYS A 119 -1.17 19.01 -14.16
CA LYS A 119 -0.75 18.22 -12.99
C LYS A 119 -0.68 16.70 -13.26
N ASP A 120 -1.07 16.22 -14.45
CA ASP A 120 -1.21 14.79 -14.73
C ASP A 120 0.11 14.01 -14.82
N ARG A 121 1.27 14.67 -14.99
CA ARG A 121 2.55 13.93 -15.01
C ARG A 121 2.83 13.18 -13.70
N LEU A 122 2.24 13.59 -12.57
CA LEU A 122 2.32 12.85 -11.31
C LEU A 122 1.27 11.74 -11.16
N ASN A 123 0.24 11.73 -12.01
CA ASN A 123 -0.93 10.88 -11.83
C ASN A 123 -0.84 9.56 -12.64
N TYR A 124 -0.03 9.52 -13.72
CA TYR A 124 0.06 8.33 -14.56
C TYR A 124 0.63 7.10 -13.84
N ASP A 125 1.49 7.27 -12.84
CA ASP A 125 2.02 6.13 -12.05
C ASP A 125 1.03 5.61 -10.99
N LEU A 126 -0.04 6.37 -10.68
CA LEU A 126 -1.03 6.00 -9.66
C LEU A 126 -2.22 5.23 -10.25
N LYS A 127 -2.30 5.08 -11.57
CA LYS A 127 -3.44 4.40 -12.24
C LYS A 127 -3.55 2.91 -11.92
N CYS A 128 -2.47 2.28 -11.43
CA CYS A 128 -2.46 0.88 -11.02
C CYS A 128 -3.04 0.63 -9.62
N GLN A 129 -3.61 1.64 -8.96
CA GLN A 129 -4.17 1.47 -7.63
C GLN A 129 -5.54 0.79 -7.69
N ARG A 130 -5.61 -0.42 -7.13
CA ARG A 130 -6.89 -1.04 -6.75
C ARG A 130 -7.68 -0.06 -5.89
N SER A 131 -9.01 -0.10 -5.99
CA SER A 131 -9.89 0.62 -5.07
C SER A 131 -9.53 0.23 -3.64
N ILE A 132 -8.88 1.14 -2.93
CA ILE A 132 -8.57 0.98 -1.52
C ILE A 132 -9.80 1.42 -0.74
N ASN A 133 -10.09 0.72 0.35
CA ASN A 133 -11.16 1.09 1.25
C ASN A 133 -10.93 2.52 1.77
N ILE A 134 -11.90 3.42 1.55
CA ILE A 134 -11.79 4.82 1.97
C ILE A 134 -11.57 4.97 3.48
N GLU A 135 -12.11 4.06 4.28
CA GLU A 135 -11.92 4.03 5.73
C GLU A 135 -10.48 3.70 6.11
N LEU A 136 -9.80 2.84 5.33
CA LEU A 136 -8.38 2.57 5.53
C LEU A 136 -7.53 3.82 5.26
N TYR A 137 -7.90 4.62 4.24
CA TYR A 137 -7.20 5.89 3.97
C TYR A 137 -7.38 6.90 5.10
N LYS A 138 -8.62 7.07 5.60
CA LYS A 138 -8.90 7.97 6.73
C LYS A 138 -8.09 7.58 7.96
N GLU A 139 -8.06 6.30 8.29
CA GLU A 139 -7.29 5.79 9.43
C GLU A 139 -5.78 6.02 9.25
N ILE A 140 -5.23 5.79 8.06
CA ILE A 140 -3.81 6.08 7.78
C ILE A 140 -3.52 7.56 7.90
N LEU A 141 -4.38 8.43 7.35
CA LEU A 141 -4.19 9.88 7.44
C LEU A 141 -4.24 10.36 8.89
N GLN A 142 -5.18 9.87 9.68
CA GLN A 142 -5.27 10.14 11.11
C GLN A 142 -3.97 9.73 11.82
N LEU A 143 -3.49 8.51 11.61
CA LEU A 143 -2.25 8.03 12.23
C LEU A 143 -1.01 8.84 11.80
N VAL A 144 -0.95 9.28 10.55
CA VAL A 144 0.15 10.14 10.07
C VAL A 144 0.11 11.52 10.72
N LEU A 145 -1.09 12.10 10.89
CA LEU A 145 -1.28 13.39 11.55
C LEU A 145 -0.99 13.31 13.05
N GLU A 146 -1.41 12.25 13.74
CA GLU A 146 -1.13 12.03 15.16
C GLU A 146 0.38 11.92 15.44
N LYS A 147 1.13 11.29 14.53
CA LYS A 147 2.58 11.10 14.69
C LYS A 147 3.42 12.32 14.33
N ARG A 148 2.90 13.23 13.51
CA ARG A 148 3.60 14.46 13.19
C ARG A 148 3.05 15.55 14.07
N ASN A 149 3.89 16.06 14.99
CA ASN A 149 3.65 17.38 15.55
C ASN A 149 3.33 18.31 14.37
N PHE A 150 2.19 18.99 14.42
CA PHE A 150 1.59 19.74 13.30
C PHE A 150 2.46 20.88 12.73
N GLU A 151 3.72 21.01 13.16
CA GLU A 151 4.69 21.98 12.69
C GLU A 151 4.85 22.00 11.16
N PHE A 152 4.67 20.86 10.47
CA PHE A 152 4.82 20.81 9.00
C PHE A 152 3.70 21.52 8.21
N LEU A 153 2.57 21.86 8.84
CA LEU A 153 1.45 22.56 8.17
C LEU A 153 1.64 24.08 8.15
N LYS A 154 2.67 24.62 8.80
CA LYS A 154 2.88 26.07 8.91
C LYS A 154 3.70 26.69 7.76
N ASP A 155 4.23 25.88 6.84
CA ASP A 155 5.04 26.32 5.67
C ASP A 155 4.40 26.00 4.31
#